data_AF-A0A1G2URM8-F1
#
_entry.id   AF-A0A1G2URM8-F1
#
_cell.length_a   1.000
_cell.length_b   1.000
_cell.length_c   1.000
_cell.angle_alpha   90.00
_cell.angle_beta   90.00
_cell.angle_gamma   90.00
#
_symmetry.space_group_name_H-M   'P 1'
#
loop_
_entity.id
_entity.type
_entity.pdbx_description
1 polymer ?
#
loop_
_entity_poly.entity_id
_entity_poly.type
_entity_poly.pdbx_seq_one_letter_code
_entity_poly.pdbx_strand_id
1 'polypeptide(L)'
;MVITQPSITYNVEYKNHKIEKIFSPAFFPEDGLIEKVEEPWVNALIITPAQYVGNLLPLLYEHEAEITFTENFGGDPTSLKLRGTSKTNIHALMPLRELMRGFFDKLKSVSQGYASLSYEKGEVRQADVTKLSILIGGEEEPALSRVVSKRIVEREAENIVDKLKNLLPRQMFEIKIQAKAQGRIIASRTLSAFRKDVTQHMYGGDITRKMKLREKQKKGKKKMRERGKIRIPQDVFIKIMKPD
;
A
#
# COMPACT_ATOMS: atom_id res chain seq x y z
N MET A 1 18.81 9.35 -7.47
CA MET A 1 18.22 9.26 -6.12
C MET A 1 17.33 8.03 -6.09
N VAL A 2 17.54 7.13 -5.12
CA VAL A 2 16.63 6.02 -4.84
C VAL A 2 15.72 6.52 -3.72
N ILE A 3 14.44 6.72 -4.03
CA ILE A 3 13.43 7.01 -3.01
C ILE A 3 12.98 5.63 -2.51
N THR A 4 13.02 5.39 -1.21
CA THR A 4 12.50 4.16 -0.59
C THR A 4 11.49 4.52 0.48
N GLN A 5 10.44 3.71 0.63
CA GLN A 5 9.54 3.87 1.76
C GLN A 5 10.29 3.57 3.06
N PRO A 6 10.06 4.36 4.13
CA PRO A 6 10.62 4.05 5.43
C PRO A 6 10.14 2.66 5.88
N SER A 7 11.07 1.80 6.29
CA SER A 7 10.77 0.49 6.85
C SER A 7 11.10 0.47 8.34
N ILE A 8 10.40 -0.41 9.06
CA ILE A 8 10.67 -0.71 10.46
C ILE A 8 11.31 -2.08 10.58
N THR A 9 11.82 -2.40 11.77
CA THR A 9 12.35 -3.73 12.08
C THR A 9 11.24 -4.61 12.65
N TYR A 10 11.09 -5.80 12.10
CA TYR A 10 10.23 -6.86 12.64
C TYR A 10 11.08 -7.93 13.30
N ASN A 11 10.64 -8.44 14.44
CA ASN A 11 11.12 -9.73 14.94
C ASN A 11 10.16 -10.79 14.42
N VAL A 12 10.66 -11.73 13.63
CA VAL A 12 9.85 -12.84 13.11
C VAL A 12 10.32 -14.13 13.76
N GLU A 13 9.41 -14.78 14.46
CA GLU A 13 9.55 -16.14 14.96
C GLU A 13 8.99 -17.10 13.91
N TYR A 14 9.85 -17.99 13.42
CA TYR A 14 9.48 -19.05 12.49
C TYR A 14 8.94 -20.26 13.24
N LYS A 15 8.18 -21.13 12.55
CA LYS A 15 7.66 -22.40 13.12
C LYS A 15 8.72 -23.38 13.62
N ASN A 16 9.99 -23.16 13.27
CA ASN A 16 11.12 -23.91 13.81
C ASN A 16 11.77 -23.23 15.03
N HIS A 17 11.07 -22.27 15.66
CA HIS A 17 11.53 -21.43 16.77
C HIS A 17 12.78 -20.59 16.50
N LYS A 18 13.21 -20.45 15.24
CA LYS A 18 14.23 -19.49 14.87
C LYS A 18 13.63 -18.09 14.96
N ILE A 19 14.38 -17.15 15.54
CA ILE A 19 14.02 -15.72 15.54
C ILE A 19 14.94 -14.99 14.57
N GLU A 20 14.36 -14.21 13.66
CA GLU A 20 15.11 -13.37 12.73
C GLU A 20 14.62 -11.94 12.75
N LYS A 21 15.55 -11.00 12.66
CA LYS A 21 15.24 -9.57 12.54
C LYS A 21 15.19 -9.19 11.07
N ILE A 22 14.03 -8.70 10.64
CA ILE A 22 13.78 -8.36 9.25
C ILE A 22 13.61 -6.86 9.12
N PHE A 23 14.46 -6.26 8.28
CA PHE A 23 14.50 -4.81 8.04
C PHE A 23 13.84 -4.40 6.72
N SER A 24 13.73 -5.34 5.78
CA SER A 24 13.19 -5.08 4.45
C SER A 24 12.00 -6.00 4.17
N PRO A 25 10.86 -5.45 3.70
CA PRO A 25 9.69 -6.23 3.29
C PRO A 25 10.00 -7.32 2.25
N ALA A 26 11.02 -7.13 1.43
CA ALA A 26 11.41 -8.10 0.40
C ALA A 26 11.82 -9.45 1.02
N PHE A 27 12.54 -9.41 2.15
CA PHE A 27 13.01 -10.58 2.89
C PHE A 27 12.00 -11.12 3.91
N PHE A 28 10.83 -10.50 4.01
CA PHE A 28 9.77 -10.99 4.89
C PHE A 28 9.31 -12.38 4.42
N PRO A 29 9.26 -13.39 5.30
CA PRO A 29 8.92 -14.75 4.91
C PRO A 29 7.45 -14.87 4.51
N GLU A 30 7.12 -15.94 3.79
CA GLU A 30 5.73 -16.25 3.50
C GLU A 30 4.99 -16.67 4.79
N ASP A 31 3.70 -16.31 4.89
CA ASP A 31 2.87 -16.54 6.08
C ASP A 31 2.86 -18.00 6.57
N GLY A 32 3.08 -18.97 5.67
CA GLY A 32 3.12 -20.39 6.02
C GLY A 32 4.29 -20.79 6.92
N LEU A 33 5.37 -20.01 6.95
CA LEU A 33 6.59 -20.28 7.73
C LEU A 33 6.60 -19.56 9.08
N ILE A 34 5.72 -18.58 9.25
CA ILE A 34 5.67 -17.67 10.40
C ILE A 34 4.88 -18.33 11.53
N GLU A 35 5.38 -18.20 12.75
CA GLU A 35 4.65 -18.51 13.98
C GLU A 35 4.17 -17.22 14.67
N LYS A 36 5.07 -16.26 14.88
CA LYS A 36 4.75 -14.95 15.46
C LYS A 36 5.55 -13.84 14.78
N VAL A 37 4.95 -12.66 14.74
CA VAL A 37 5.60 -11.42 14.29
C VAL A 37 5.42 -10.41 15.39
N GLU A 38 6.50 -9.70 15.72
CA GLU A 38 6.46 -8.57 16.63
C GLU A 38 6.92 -7.31 15.92
N GLU A 39 6.28 -6.20 16.25
CA GLU A 39 6.65 -4.89 15.75
C GLU A 39 6.74 -3.87 16.89
N PRO A 40 7.59 -2.83 16.75
CA PRO A 40 7.64 -1.73 17.71
C PRO A 40 6.37 -0.88 17.65
N TRP A 41 5.82 -0.58 18.82
CA TRP A 41 4.74 0.38 18.99
C TRP A 41 5.27 1.72 19.51
N VAL A 42 4.45 2.76 19.35
CA VAL A 42 4.74 4.11 19.83
C VAL A 42 3.58 4.66 20.65
N ASN A 43 3.92 5.48 21.63
CA ASN A 43 2.97 6.29 22.38
C ASN A 43 2.81 7.61 21.63
N ALA A 44 1.72 7.77 20.89
CA ALA A 44 1.39 8.97 20.16
C ALA A 44 0.56 9.94 21.03
N LEU A 45 1.00 11.18 21.09
CA LEU A 45 0.24 12.31 21.65
C LEU A 45 -0.19 13.22 20.51
N ILE A 46 -1.51 13.31 20.29
CA ILE A 46 -2.11 14.17 19.27
C ILE A 46 -2.83 15.31 19.98
N ILE A 47 -2.50 16.54 19.60
CA ILE A 47 -3.13 17.75 20.13
C ILE A 47 -3.90 18.42 18.99
N THR A 48 -5.20 18.64 19.18
CA THR A 48 -6.08 19.18 18.14
C THR A 48 -7.26 19.95 18.75
N PRO A 49 -7.85 20.94 18.07
CA PRO A 49 -9.11 21.53 18.50
C PRO A 49 -10.24 20.50 18.58
N ALA A 50 -11.14 20.63 19.57
CA ALA A 50 -12.21 19.66 19.84
C ALA A 50 -13.11 19.37 18.63
N GLN A 51 -13.29 20.35 17.73
CA GLN A 51 -14.10 20.23 16.52
C GLN A 51 -13.58 19.17 15.53
N TYR A 52 -12.28 18.85 15.53
CA TYR A 52 -11.69 17.88 14.62
C TYR A 52 -11.60 16.47 15.19
N VAL A 53 -11.84 16.30 16.50
CA VAL A 53 -11.72 15.00 17.19
C VAL A 53 -12.60 13.94 16.52
N GLY A 54 -13.85 14.30 16.15
CA GLY A 54 -14.77 13.38 15.49
C GLY A 54 -14.23 12.78 14.18
N ASN A 55 -13.49 13.55 13.39
CA ASN A 55 -12.89 13.07 12.13
C ASN A 55 -11.56 12.32 12.36
N LEU A 56 -10.89 12.55 13.49
CA LEU A 56 -9.65 11.89 13.85
C LEU A 56 -9.84 10.47 14.39
N LEU A 57 -10.96 10.20 15.07
CA LEU A 57 -11.25 8.87 15.61
C LEU A 57 -11.27 7.78 14.52
N PRO A 58 -11.96 7.95 13.37
CA PRO A 58 -11.89 6.99 12.27
C PRO A 58 -10.47 6.82 11.72
N LEU A 59 -9.70 7.90 11.61
CA LEU A 59 -8.32 7.85 11.12
C LEU A 59 -7.43 7.02 12.06
N LEU A 60 -7.55 7.21 13.37
CA LEU A 60 -6.84 6.43 14.38
C LEU A 60 -7.20 4.95 14.30
N TYR A 61 -8.50 4.64 14.16
CA TYR A 61 -8.97 3.27 14.00
C TYR A 61 -8.43 2.61 12.71
N GLU A 62 -8.44 3.31 11.57
CA GLU A 62 -7.89 2.80 10.31
C GLU A 62 -6.37 2.50 10.41
N HIS A 63 -5.64 3.23 11.25
CA HIS A 63 -4.21 3.06 11.49
C HIS A 63 -3.89 2.17 12.71
N GLU A 64 -4.85 1.34 13.14
CA GLU A 64 -4.69 0.38 14.24
C GLU A 64 -4.26 1.02 15.57
N ALA A 65 -4.61 2.29 15.77
CA ALA A 65 -4.29 3.00 17.00
C ALA A 65 -5.32 2.67 18.11
N GLU A 66 -4.80 2.37 19.29
CA GLU A 66 -5.58 2.15 20.50
C GLU A 66 -5.57 3.43 21.34
N ILE A 67 -6.74 4.05 21.51
CA ILE A 67 -6.85 5.27 22.32
C ILE A 67 -6.80 4.88 23.79
N THR A 68 -5.81 5.39 24.51
CA THR A 68 -5.65 5.14 25.94
C THR A 68 -6.51 6.10 26.75
N PHE A 69 -6.35 7.41 26.53
CA PHE A 69 -7.16 8.41 27.20
C PHE A 69 -7.22 9.71 26.38
N THR A 70 -8.26 10.49 26.62
CA THR A 70 -8.51 11.77 25.95
C THR A 70 -8.79 12.83 27.01
N GLU A 71 -8.06 13.94 26.94
CA GLU A 71 -8.21 15.06 27.85
C GLU A 71 -8.59 16.31 27.07
N ASN A 72 -9.62 17.01 27.52
CA ASN A 72 -9.97 18.32 26.99
C ASN A 72 -9.35 19.39 27.88
N PHE A 73 -8.59 20.32 27.29
CA PHE A 73 -8.01 21.43 28.02
C PHE A 73 -8.19 22.74 27.25
N GLY A 74 -8.70 23.76 27.93
CA GLY A 74 -9.03 25.06 27.35
C GLY A 74 -10.54 25.29 27.29
N GLY A 75 -11.00 26.34 27.98
CA GLY A 75 -12.40 26.74 28.09
C GLY A 75 -12.75 27.02 29.54
N ASP A 76 -12.70 28.29 29.94
CA ASP A 76 -13.26 28.73 31.22
C ASP A 76 -14.79 28.58 31.15
N PRO A 77 -15.43 27.73 31.99
CA PRO A 77 -16.88 27.50 31.91
C PRO A 77 -17.72 28.75 32.18
N THR A 78 -17.10 29.81 32.72
CA THR A 78 -17.74 31.09 33.05
C THR A 78 -17.62 32.18 31.99
N SER A 79 -16.78 32.03 30.96
CA SER A 79 -16.61 33.08 29.93
C SER A 79 -17.26 32.69 28.61
N LEU A 80 -18.48 33.20 28.39
CA LEU A 80 -19.25 33.07 27.15
C LEU A 80 -18.53 33.64 25.90
N LYS A 81 -17.32 34.20 26.04
CA LYS A 81 -16.54 34.89 25.00
C LYS A 81 -15.44 34.02 24.37
N LEU A 82 -15.12 32.83 24.90
CA LEU A 82 -14.06 31.96 24.40
C LEU A 82 -14.57 30.58 23.96
N ARG A 83 -15.64 30.55 23.15
CA ARG A 83 -16.17 29.32 22.54
C ARG A 83 -15.26 28.67 21.47
N GLY A 84 -14.09 29.22 21.20
CA GLY A 84 -13.25 28.83 20.05
C GLY A 84 -11.91 28.14 20.35
N THR A 85 -11.57 27.86 21.62
CA THR A 85 -10.19 27.47 21.99
C THR A 85 -10.10 26.19 22.84
N SER A 86 -11.13 25.34 22.82
CA SER A 86 -11.00 24.03 23.47
C SER A 86 -10.08 23.12 22.64
N LYS A 87 -8.94 22.79 23.23
CA LYS A 87 -8.01 21.81 22.68
C LYS A 87 -8.26 20.47 23.35
N THR A 88 -7.95 19.42 22.61
CA THR A 88 -8.07 18.03 23.05
C THR A 88 -6.73 17.36 22.83
N ASN A 89 -6.24 16.72 23.89
CA ASN A 89 -5.11 15.82 23.86
C ASN A 89 -5.63 14.40 23.73
N ILE A 90 -5.15 13.67 22.74
CA ILE A 90 -5.47 12.26 22.50
C ILE A 90 -4.17 11.48 22.69
N HIS A 91 -4.16 10.60 23.69
CA HIS A 91 -3.08 9.65 23.90
C HIS A 91 -3.48 8.33 23.26
N ALA A 92 -2.68 7.88 22.29
CA ALA A 92 -2.93 6.65 21.57
C ALA A 92 -1.66 5.80 21.46
N LEU A 93 -1.82 4.49 21.54
CA LEU A 93 -0.79 3.52 21.23
C LEU A 93 -0.96 3.11 19.77
N MET A 94 0.09 3.14 18.96
CA MET A 94 -0.04 2.72 17.57
C MET A 94 1.20 1.97 17.07
N PRO A 95 1.05 1.07 16.08
CA PRO A 95 2.18 0.47 15.39
C PRO A 95 3.05 1.53 14.70
N LEU A 96 4.37 1.46 14.86
CA LEU A 96 5.29 2.36 14.17
C LEU A 96 5.15 2.26 12.63
N ARG A 97 4.79 1.07 12.13
CA ARG A 97 4.50 0.81 10.71
C ARG A 97 3.41 1.74 10.18
N GLU A 98 2.31 1.91 10.93
CA GLU A 98 1.17 2.70 10.50
C GLU A 98 1.47 4.21 10.60
N LEU A 99 2.26 4.63 11.58
CA LEU A 99 2.73 6.02 11.66
C LEU A 99 3.56 6.40 10.43
N MET A 100 4.45 5.50 9.99
CA MET A 100 5.27 5.67 8.79
C MET A 100 4.47 5.58 7.47
N ARG A 101 3.23 5.07 7.49
CA ARG A 101 2.35 4.93 6.32
C ARG A 101 1.52 6.18 6.05
N GLY A 102 2.19 7.34 5.99
CA GLY A 102 1.55 8.62 5.64
C GLY A 102 0.52 9.11 6.67
N PHE A 103 0.59 8.64 7.92
CA PHE A 103 -0.34 9.06 8.97
C PHE A 103 -0.27 10.57 9.21
N PHE A 104 0.93 11.15 9.21
CA PHE A 104 1.13 12.58 9.44
C PHE A 104 0.42 13.46 8.38
N ASP A 105 0.54 13.10 7.11
CA ASP A 105 -0.08 13.86 6.01
C ASP A 105 -1.62 13.79 6.10
N LYS A 106 -2.16 12.60 6.37
CA LYS A 106 -3.60 12.41 6.60
C LYS A 106 -4.09 13.16 7.84
N LEU A 107 -3.32 13.12 8.94
CA LEU A 107 -3.63 13.82 10.17
C LEU A 107 -3.75 15.33 9.93
N LYS A 108 -2.81 15.90 9.18
CA LYS A 108 -2.84 17.31 8.79
C LYS A 108 -4.01 17.62 7.85
N SER A 109 -4.30 16.76 6.88
CA SER A 109 -5.44 16.94 5.97
C SER A 109 -6.77 16.95 6.72
N VAL A 110 -7.01 15.99 7.60
CA VAL A 110 -8.27 15.83 8.36
C VAL A 110 -8.47 16.97 9.36
N SER A 111 -7.38 17.49 9.92
CA SER A 111 -7.39 18.59 10.89
C SER A 111 -7.20 19.97 10.27
N GLN A 112 -7.16 20.11 8.94
CA GLN A 112 -6.83 21.37 8.24
C GLN A 112 -5.51 22.01 8.73
N GLY A 113 -4.57 21.18 9.18
CA GLY A 113 -3.27 21.60 9.68
C GLY A 113 -3.19 21.86 11.19
N TYR A 114 -4.33 21.89 11.89
CA TYR A 114 -4.39 22.25 13.32
C TYR A 114 -3.93 21.15 14.28
N ALA A 115 -3.89 19.88 13.85
CA ALA A 115 -3.39 18.81 14.71
C ALA A 115 -1.85 18.78 14.75
N SER A 116 -1.27 18.63 15.93
CA SER A 116 0.15 18.28 16.12
C SER A 116 0.28 16.85 16.63
N LEU A 117 1.39 16.20 16.31
CA LEU A 117 1.72 14.84 16.72
C LEU A 117 3.10 14.85 17.38
N SER A 118 3.17 14.33 18.60
CA SER A 118 4.40 13.89 19.25
C SER A 118 4.33 12.38 19.42
N TYR A 119 5.47 11.67 19.36
CA TYR A 119 5.48 10.24 19.64
C TYR A 119 6.74 9.85 20.42
N GLU A 120 6.57 8.87 21.30
CA GLU A 120 7.65 8.27 22.07
C GLU A 120 7.73 6.77 21.77
N LYS A 121 8.94 6.20 21.90
CA LYS A 121 9.14 4.78 21.69
C LYS A 121 8.39 3.99 22.77
N GLY A 122 7.48 3.12 22.35
CA GLY A 122 6.73 2.24 23.22
C GLY A 122 7.33 0.85 23.29
N GLU A 123 6.46 -0.09 23.65
CA GLU A 123 6.78 -1.51 23.78
C GLU A 123 6.82 -2.22 22.42
N VAL A 124 7.41 -3.41 22.40
CA VAL A 124 7.30 -4.32 21.25
C VAL A 124 6.09 -5.22 21.50
N ARG A 125 5.20 -5.32 20.51
CA ARG A 125 3.97 -6.12 20.62
C ARG A 125 3.79 -7.03 19.42
N GLN A 126 3.00 -8.09 19.60
CA GLN A 126 2.62 -8.99 18.53
C GLN A 126 1.79 -8.26 17.46
N ALA A 127 2.12 -8.51 16.19
CA ALA A 127 1.54 -7.84 15.03
C ALA A 127 0.82 -8.84 14.12
N ASP A 128 -0.39 -8.50 13.65
CA ASP A 128 -1.11 -9.29 12.67
C ASP A 128 -0.89 -8.77 11.24
N VAL A 129 0.30 -9.04 10.72
CA VAL A 129 0.77 -8.51 9.43
C VAL A 129 1.06 -9.62 8.42
N THR A 130 1.06 -9.26 7.14
CA THR A 130 1.40 -10.14 6.02
C THR A 130 2.23 -9.38 4.98
N LYS A 131 3.05 -10.10 4.21
CA LYS A 131 3.80 -9.54 3.08
C LYS A 131 2.87 -9.41 1.87
N LEU A 132 2.71 -8.19 1.39
CA LEU A 132 2.08 -7.90 0.10
C LEU A 132 3.17 -7.78 -0.97
N SER A 133 3.24 -8.79 -1.83
CA SER A 133 4.15 -8.87 -2.97
C SER A 133 3.44 -8.46 -4.26
N ILE A 134 4.11 -7.67 -5.10
CA ILE A 134 3.58 -7.28 -6.41
C ILE A 134 4.25 -8.09 -7.50
N LEU A 135 3.45 -8.70 -8.36
CA LEU A 135 3.90 -9.45 -9.53
C LEU A 135 3.53 -8.72 -10.81
N ILE A 136 4.52 -8.52 -11.68
CA ILE A 136 4.35 -7.90 -12.99
C ILE A 136 4.80 -8.89 -14.04
N GLY A 137 3.86 -9.33 -14.89
CA GLY A 137 4.14 -10.38 -15.87
C GLY A 137 4.43 -11.76 -15.27
N GLY A 138 4.19 -11.95 -13.97
CA GLY A 138 4.50 -13.18 -13.22
C GLY A 138 5.81 -13.14 -12.45
N GLU A 139 6.60 -12.07 -12.59
CA GLU A 139 7.82 -11.85 -11.79
C GLU A 139 7.52 -10.93 -10.61
N GLU A 140 7.98 -11.30 -9.41
CA GLU A 140 7.86 -10.45 -8.21
C GLU A 140 8.81 -9.26 -8.34
N GLU A 141 8.31 -8.06 -8.05
CA GLU A 141 9.10 -6.82 -7.98
C GLU A 141 9.35 -6.49 -6.50
N PRO A 142 10.54 -6.83 -5.94
CA PRO A 142 10.80 -6.70 -4.51
C PRO A 142 10.75 -5.25 -4.03
N ALA A 143 11.03 -4.29 -4.92
CA ALA A 143 11.02 -2.87 -4.60
C ALA A 143 9.61 -2.32 -4.32
N LEU A 144 8.56 -3.04 -4.74
CA LEU A 144 7.16 -2.68 -4.48
C LEU A 144 6.54 -3.50 -3.34
N SER A 145 7.27 -4.48 -2.80
CA SER A 145 6.80 -5.32 -1.71
C SER A 145 6.70 -4.52 -0.41
N ARG A 146 5.63 -4.75 0.36
CA ARG A 146 5.35 -4.05 1.62
C ARG A 146 4.80 -5.00 2.67
N VAL A 147 5.02 -4.70 3.94
CA VAL A 147 4.37 -5.39 5.06
C VAL A 147 3.14 -4.58 5.44
N VAL A 148 1.97 -5.23 5.45
CA VAL A 148 0.67 -4.58 5.73
C VAL A 148 -0.12 -5.40 6.73
N SER A 149 -1.01 -4.75 7.47
CA SER A 149 -1.97 -5.44 8.32
C SER A 149 -2.91 -6.31 7.48
N LYS A 150 -3.23 -7.50 8.01
CA LYS A 150 -4.17 -8.43 7.35
C LYS A 150 -5.57 -7.83 7.22
N ARG A 151 -5.95 -6.86 8.05
CA ARG A 151 -7.27 -6.20 8.01
C ARG A 151 -7.48 -5.37 6.74
N ILE A 152 -6.41 -4.79 6.21
CA ILE A 152 -6.46 -3.82 5.10
C ILE A 152 -5.81 -4.35 3.82
N VAL A 153 -5.25 -5.57 3.85
CA VAL A 153 -4.45 -6.14 2.76
C VAL A 153 -5.22 -6.15 1.44
N GLU A 154 -6.52 -6.43 1.45
CA GLU A 154 -7.34 -6.50 0.23
C GLU A 154 -7.50 -5.11 -0.41
N ARG A 155 -7.87 -4.10 0.40
CA ARG A 155 -7.99 -2.71 -0.05
C ARG A 155 -6.66 -2.18 -0.59
N GLU A 156 -5.56 -2.44 0.11
CA GLU A 156 -4.22 -2.04 -0.33
C GLU A 156 -3.79 -2.74 -1.63
N ALA A 157 -4.05 -4.03 -1.74
CA ALA A 157 -3.77 -4.81 -2.95
C ALA A 157 -4.53 -4.28 -4.17
N GLU A 158 -5.80 -3.91 -4.02
CA GLU A 158 -6.58 -3.32 -5.12
C GLU A 158 -6.04 -1.95 -5.52
N ASN A 159 -5.81 -1.07 -4.54
CA ASN A 159 -5.33 0.29 -4.77
C ASN A 159 -4.00 0.29 -5.54
N ILE A 160 -3.02 -0.52 -5.12
CA ILE A 160 -1.71 -0.54 -5.76
C ILE A 160 -1.77 -1.13 -7.16
N VAL A 161 -2.55 -2.18 -7.38
CA VAL A 161 -2.69 -2.82 -8.70
C VAL A 161 -3.41 -1.89 -9.68
N ASP A 162 -4.43 -1.16 -9.23
CA ASP A 162 -5.12 -0.16 -10.05
C ASP A 162 -4.23 1.06 -10.35
N LYS A 163 -3.47 1.55 -9.37
CA LYS A 163 -2.48 2.62 -9.56
C LYS A 163 -1.40 2.20 -10.58
N LEU A 164 -0.89 0.98 -10.47
CA LEU A 164 0.05 0.39 -11.43
C LEU A 164 -0.54 0.28 -12.83
N LYS A 165 -1.78 -0.22 -12.97
CA LYS A 165 -2.46 -0.35 -14.27
C LYS A 165 -2.60 1.01 -14.96
N ASN A 166 -2.90 2.06 -14.22
CA ASN A 166 -3.11 3.40 -14.77
C ASN A 166 -1.80 4.11 -15.15
N LEU A 167 -0.71 3.84 -14.42
CA LEU A 167 0.58 4.49 -14.64
C LEU A 167 1.48 3.73 -15.62
N LEU A 168 1.36 2.40 -15.71
CA LEU A 168 2.21 1.60 -16.58
C LEU A 168 1.86 1.81 -18.06
N PRO A 169 2.86 2.06 -18.92
CA PRO A 169 2.64 2.18 -20.36
C PRO A 169 2.22 0.82 -20.94
N ARG A 170 1.27 0.85 -21.86
CA ARG A 170 0.84 -0.33 -22.60
C ARG A 170 2.01 -0.88 -23.43
N GLN A 171 2.03 -2.19 -23.63
CA GLN A 171 3.03 -2.88 -24.43
C GLN A 171 2.39 -3.59 -25.63
N MET A 172 3.21 -4.15 -26.53
CA MET A 172 2.70 -4.93 -27.68
C MET A 172 2.07 -6.28 -27.27
N PHE A 173 2.29 -6.70 -26.02
CA PHE A 173 1.69 -7.87 -25.41
C PHE A 173 0.93 -7.49 -24.12
N GLU A 174 0.09 -8.41 -23.67
CA GLU A 174 -0.75 -8.22 -22.48
C GLU A 174 0.11 -8.42 -21.23
N ILE A 175 0.02 -7.48 -20.29
CA ILE A 175 0.72 -7.55 -19.01
C ILE A 175 -0.29 -7.83 -17.91
N LYS A 176 -0.02 -8.85 -17.10
CA LYS A 176 -0.75 -9.09 -15.86
C LYS A 176 -0.04 -8.38 -14.72
N ILE A 177 -0.79 -7.61 -13.95
CA ILE A 177 -0.33 -6.96 -12.72
C ILE A 177 -1.13 -7.61 -11.60
N GLN A 178 -0.44 -8.20 -10.64
CA GLN A 178 -1.05 -8.99 -9.58
C GLN A 178 -0.45 -8.61 -8.24
N ALA A 179 -1.26 -8.72 -7.20
CA ALA A 179 -0.83 -8.61 -5.82
C ALA A 179 -1.05 -9.95 -5.13
N LYS A 180 0.00 -10.46 -4.48
CA LYS A 180 0.01 -11.71 -3.73
C LYS A 180 0.24 -11.40 -2.26
N ALA A 181 -0.59 -11.96 -1.38
CA ALA A 181 -0.30 -12.05 0.05
C ALA A 181 -0.95 -13.34 0.59
N GLN A 182 -0.52 -13.83 1.76
CA GLN A 182 -1.07 -15.07 2.35
C GLN A 182 -0.99 -16.28 1.40
N GLY A 183 0.03 -16.34 0.54
CA GLY A 183 0.20 -17.40 -0.45
C GLY A 183 -0.77 -17.39 -1.64
N ARG A 184 -1.73 -16.44 -1.71
CA ARG A 184 -2.71 -16.35 -2.79
C ARG A 184 -2.66 -15.01 -3.52
N ILE A 185 -3.22 -14.97 -4.73
CA ILE A 185 -3.41 -13.71 -5.47
C ILE A 185 -4.68 -13.04 -4.91
N ILE A 186 -4.53 -11.83 -4.40
CA ILE A 186 -5.61 -11.04 -3.81
C ILE A 186 -6.25 -10.13 -4.86
N ALA A 187 -5.43 -9.39 -5.60
CA ALA A 187 -5.89 -8.51 -6.66
C ALA A 187 -5.15 -8.82 -7.97
N SER A 188 -5.88 -8.70 -9.09
CA SER A 188 -5.33 -8.91 -10.42
C SER A 188 -5.96 -7.93 -11.40
N ARG A 189 -5.13 -7.29 -12.21
CA ARG A 189 -5.54 -6.45 -13.34
C ARG A 189 -4.72 -6.80 -14.57
N THR A 190 -5.35 -6.61 -15.72
CA THR A 190 -4.72 -6.83 -17.01
C THR A 190 -4.55 -5.51 -17.73
N LEU A 191 -3.31 -5.19 -18.09
CA LEU A 191 -2.98 -4.09 -18.99
C LEU A 191 -3.06 -4.61 -20.43
N SER A 192 -3.99 -4.04 -21.19
CA SER A 192 -4.28 -4.50 -22.54
C SER A 192 -3.18 -4.12 -23.52
N ALA A 193 -2.83 -5.07 -24.39
CA ALA A 193 -1.83 -4.89 -25.41
C ALA A 193 -2.25 -3.89 -26.50
N PHE A 194 -1.28 -3.18 -27.07
CA PHE A 194 -1.49 -2.48 -28.34
C PHE A 194 -1.94 -3.47 -29.43
N ARG A 195 -2.98 -3.11 -30.19
CA ARG A 195 -3.51 -3.93 -31.27
C ARG A 195 -3.45 -3.11 -32.56
N LYS A 196 -2.57 -3.51 -33.47
CA LYS A 196 -2.66 -3.11 -34.87
C LYS A 196 -3.83 -3.86 -35.50
N ASP A 197 -4.70 -3.15 -36.21
CA ASP A 197 -5.70 -3.80 -37.04
C ASP A 197 -5.03 -4.34 -38.30
N VAL A 198 -4.77 -5.65 -38.29
CA VAL A 198 -4.09 -6.36 -39.37
C VAL A 198 -4.99 -6.57 -40.60
N THR A 199 -6.29 -6.27 -40.49
CA THR A 199 -7.27 -6.50 -41.54
C THR A 199 -7.68 -5.25 -42.32
N GLN A 200 -7.14 -4.07 -41.97
CA GLN A 200 -7.54 -2.78 -42.59
C GLN A 200 -7.39 -2.72 -44.11
N HIS A 201 -6.36 -3.38 -44.66
CA HIS A 201 -6.08 -3.38 -46.11
C HIS A 201 -6.89 -4.44 -46.87
N MET A 202 -7.76 -5.20 -46.18
CA MET A 202 -8.57 -6.24 -46.80
C MET A 202 -9.96 -5.71 -47.15
N TYR A 203 -10.20 -5.54 -48.45
CA TYR A 203 -11.48 -5.05 -49.00
C TYR A 203 -12.55 -6.15 -49.17
N GLY A 204 -12.22 -7.43 -48.89
CA GLY A 204 -13.08 -8.59 -49.15
C GLY A 204 -13.61 -9.34 -47.91
N GLY A 205 -14.61 -10.18 -48.15
CA GLY A 205 -15.25 -11.08 -47.17
C GLY A 205 -14.49 -12.36 -46.85
N ASP A 206 -13.29 -12.58 -47.38
CA ASP A 206 -12.51 -13.80 -47.17
C ASP A 206 -12.08 -13.97 -45.70
N ILE A 207 -12.87 -14.72 -44.95
CA ILE A 207 -12.68 -15.05 -43.54
C ILE A 207 -11.36 -15.81 -43.33
N THR A 208 -10.96 -16.67 -44.27
CA THR A 208 -9.77 -17.51 -44.11
C THR A 208 -8.49 -16.67 -44.06
N ARG A 209 -8.37 -15.66 -44.94
CA ARG A 209 -7.24 -14.71 -44.92
C ARG A 209 -7.24 -13.85 -43.66
N LYS A 210 -8.41 -13.36 -43.21
CA LYS A 210 -8.53 -12.60 -41.95
C LYS A 210 -8.08 -13.43 -40.74
N MET A 211 -8.47 -14.71 -40.68
CA MET A 211 -8.05 -15.64 -39.62
C MET A 211 -6.54 -15.87 -39.64
N LYS A 212 -5.93 -16.15 -40.81
CA LYS A 212 -4.47 -16.34 -40.93
C LYS A 212 -3.67 -15.15 -40.39
N LEU A 213 -4.10 -13.91 -40.69
CA LEU A 213 -3.45 -12.70 -40.18
C LEU A 213 -3.59 -12.54 -38.65
N ARG A 214 -4.79 -12.83 -38.12
CA ARG A 214 -5.05 -12.81 -36.67
C ARG A 214 -4.23 -13.87 -35.93
N GLU A 215 -4.08 -15.06 -36.49
CA GLU A 215 -3.24 -16.12 -35.92
C GLU A 215 -1.76 -15.73 -35.91
N LYS A 216 -1.26 -15.13 -37.01
CA LYS A 216 0.11 -14.61 -37.08
C LYS A 216 0.36 -13.54 -36.00
N GLN A 217 -0.59 -12.63 -35.82
CA GLN A 217 -0.54 -11.63 -34.74
C GLN A 217 -0.54 -12.26 -33.35
N LYS A 218 -1.41 -13.26 -33.11
CA LYS A 218 -1.49 -13.98 -31.82
C LYS A 218 -0.18 -14.69 -31.48
N LYS A 219 0.41 -15.41 -32.45
CA LYS A 219 1.72 -16.08 -32.29
C LYS A 219 2.84 -15.07 -32.01
N GLY A 220 2.86 -13.95 -32.73
CA GLY A 220 3.82 -12.87 -32.50
C GLY A 220 3.73 -12.30 -31.08
N LYS A 221 2.51 -12.01 -30.61
CA LYS A 221 2.28 -11.53 -29.24
C LYS A 221 2.68 -12.53 -28.17
N LYS A 222 2.42 -13.82 -28.37
CA LYS A 222 2.85 -14.89 -27.45
C LYS A 222 4.38 -14.92 -27.31
N LYS A 223 5.10 -14.88 -28.44
CA LYS A 223 6.56 -14.87 -28.47
C LYS A 223 7.15 -13.60 -27.81
N MET A 224 6.50 -12.45 -28.00
CA MET A 224 6.89 -11.20 -27.33
C MET A 224 6.69 -11.29 -25.81
N ARG A 225 5.60 -11.92 -25.34
CA ARG A 225 5.36 -12.10 -23.90
C ARG A 225 6.42 -12.98 -23.24
N GLU A 226 6.82 -14.09 -23.87
CA GLU A 226 7.80 -15.03 -23.31
C GLU A 226 9.21 -14.44 -23.22
N ARG A 227 9.57 -13.52 -24.12
CA ARG A 227 10.91 -12.89 -24.16
C ARG A 227 10.94 -11.49 -23.55
N GLY A 228 9.78 -10.91 -23.30
CA GLY A 228 9.64 -9.52 -22.91
C GLY A 228 9.89 -9.35 -21.42
N LYS A 229 11.08 -8.87 -21.05
CA LYS A 229 11.30 -8.32 -19.71
C LYS A 229 10.57 -6.99 -19.58
N ILE A 230 9.72 -6.88 -18.57
CA ILE A 230 8.97 -5.65 -18.32
C ILE A 230 9.84 -4.76 -17.46
N ARG A 231 10.23 -3.59 -17.99
CA ARG A 231 10.93 -2.57 -17.20
C ARG A 231 9.93 -1.51 -16.77
N ILE A 232 9.87 -1.25 -15.47
CA ILE A 232 9.08 -0.15 -14.92
C ILE A 232 9.83 1.16 -15.20
N PRO A 233 9.20 2.15 -15.85
CA PRO A 233 9.81 3.47 -16.00
C PRO A 233 10.06 4.11 -14.63
N GLN A 234 11.17 4.85 -14.48
CA GLN A 234 11.52 5.49 -13.22
C GLN A 234 10.44 6.47 -12.73
N ASP A 235 9.82 7.22 -13.64
CA ASP A 235 8.75 8.15 -13.30
C ASP A 235 7.52 7.46 -12.71
N VAL A 236 7.19 6.27 -13.24
CA VAL A 236 6.09 5.45 -12.73
C VAL A 236 6.42 4.94 -11.34
N PHE A 237 7.66 4.50 -11.12
CA PHE A 237 8.13 4.04 -9.82
C PHE A 237 8.02 5.14 -8.75
N ILE A 238 8.44 6.36 -9.05
CA ILE A 238 8.34 7.51 -8.14
C ILE A 238 6.88 7.83 -7.81
N LYS A 239 5.98 7.81 -8.80
CA LYS A 239 4.55 8.07 -8.59
C LYS A 239 3.86 7.02 -7.73
N ILE A 240 4.35 5.77 -7.75
CA ILE A 240 3.80 4.69 -6.93
C ILE A 240 4.30 4.77 -5.49
N MET A 241 5.57 5.13 -5.30
CA MET A 241 6.15 5.23 -3.96
C MET A 241 5.69 6.45 -3.18
N LYS A 242 5.31 7.54 -3.87
CA LYS A 242 4.68 8.66 -3.20
C LYS A 242 3.34 8.23 -2.60
N PRO A 243 3.16 8.33 -1.27
CA PRO A 243 1.83 8.25 -0.68
C PRO A 243 0.95 9.36 -1.26
N ASP A 244 -0.35 9.08 -1.35
CA ASP A 244 -1.35 10.09 -1.72
C ASP A 244 -1.55 11.11 -0.60
#